data_AF-A0A5K0WAI4-F1
#
_entry.id   AF-A0A5K0WAI4-F1
#
_cell.length_a   1.000
_cell.length_b   1.000
_cell.length_c   1.000
_cell.angle_alpha   90.00
_cell.angle_beta   90.00
_cell.angle_gamma   90.00
#
_symmetry.space_group_name_H-M   'P 1'
#
loop_
_entity.id
_entity.type
_entity.pdbx_description
1 polymer ?
#
loop_
_entity_poly.entity_id
_entity_poly.type
_entity_poly.pdbx_seq_one_letter_code
_entity_poly.pdbx_strand_id
1 'polypeptide(L)'
;MPGLVLPEDPPAAAPPPPAPSSTHGDGDGELEGAKQDRKQQQVRPSTPKRSPIPRRSLSPSSATPRRKSSPRDSGGRKTSPSPEPTSAVNDVALDNPDLGPFLLKLARDLAADNPRKALDYAVRAAKSFELTSSGSDVPNLDLVMCLHVAAAINSVLGRYDDAVEALERSVQIPVPDLGPKNALAAFSGYMQLGDTLAMLGRTDRSLDSYVHALRIQKQALGETDPRVAETCRYIAEAYVQAMRFPEAEELCRQALAVHRERDAGSLEEAADRRLMALICDARGDYESALENLVLAGMAFSSEGGRESDIAGIDRSIGDTYFSLGRYDEAVFAYQKALTVFKSSVGDNHPAVAAIYVRLAHLYHRTGKLRESKSYCESALRIYTSKQVQFEDCEELASGLAEVSAVYEAMSEHEEALKVLQKAAKLLDGGPGQRSTVAGLEAQMGVMNYILGRSGEAYECFKGAVEKLREGGGEQRSVLFGMVLNQMGLVCIQLFAIEEAAKLFEEAKGILEKECGPCHPDTLGVCSNLAAAYDAMG
;
A
#
# COMPACT_ATOMS: atom_id res chain seq x y z
N MET A 1 1.65 8.17 -12.14
CA MET A 1 3.11 8.10 -12.38
C MET A 1 3.56 9.34 -13.13
N PRO A 2 4.34 10.26 -12.55
CA PRO A 2 5.22 11.12 -13.36
C PRO A 2 6.34 10.26 -13.98
N GLY A 3 6.92 10.72 -15.10
CA GLY A 3 8.06 10.07 -15.76
C GLY A 3 7.74 9.07 -16.88
N LEU A 4 6.60 9.22 -17.56
CA LEU A 4 6.31 8.55 -18.82
C LEU A 4 6.31 9.60 -19.95
N VAL A 5 7.16 9.40 -20.96
CA VAL A 5 7.40 10.38 -22.03
C VAL A 5 6.22 10.42 -22.98
N LEU A 6 5.54 11.57 -23.03
CA LEU A 6 4.61 11.92 -24.09
C LEU A 6 5.39 12.34 -25.35
N PRO A 7 4.85 12.16 -26.56
CA PRO A 7 5.44 12.74 -27.77
C PRO A 7 5.45 14.27 -27.65
N GLU A 8 6.61 14.90 -27.90
CA GLU A 8 6.74 16.36 -27.83
C GLU A 8 6.13 17.05 -29.06
N ASP A 9 5.11 17.88 -28.83
CA ASP A 9 4.82 19.00 -29.73
C ASP A 9 5.94 20.05 -29.63
N PRO A 10 6.34 20.71 -30.74
CA PRO A 10 7.40 21.72 -30.71
C PRO A 10 7.02 22.90 -29.79
N PRO A 11 7.97 23.44 -29.00
CA PRO A 11 7.65 24.32 -27.88
C PRO A 11 6.98 25.63 -28.33
N ALA A 12 5.73 25.81 -27.90
CA ALA A 12 5.02 27.08 -28.03
C ALA A 12 5.78 28.19 -27.30
N ALA A 13 6.10 29.27 -28.02
CA ALA A 13 6.88 30.38 -27.47
C ALA A 13 6.15 31.03 -26.27
N ALA A 14 6.86 31.20 -25.16
CA ALA A 14 6.31 31.80 -23.95
C ALA A 14 5.81 33.23 -24.22
N PRO A 15 4.64 33.64 -23.68
CA PRO A 15 4.14 35.00 -23.83
C PRO A 15 5.08 36.00 -23.13
N PRO A 16 5.30 37.19 -23.71
CA PRO A 16 6.21 38.18 -23.12
C PRO A 16 5.66 38.74 -21.79
N PRO A 17 6.53 39.13 -20.84
CA PRO A 17 6.10 39.69 -19.57
C PRO A 17 5.40 41.05 -19.77
N PRO A 18 4.44 41.42 -18.90
CA PRO A 18 3.78 42.72 -18.95
C PRO A 18 4.78 43.86 -18.71
N ALA A 19 4.63 44.95 -19.46
CA ALA A 19 5.50 46.12 -19.35
C ALA A 19 5.28 46.86 -18.01
N PRO A 20 6.34 47.44 -17.40
CA PRO A 20 6.23 48.14 -16.13
C PRO A 20 5.43 49.44 -16.28
N SER A 21 4.40 49.62 -15.46
CA SER A 21 3.62 50.86 -15.37
C SER A 21 4.40 51.95 -14.66
N SER A 22 4.63 53.08 -15.33
CA SER A 22 5.35 54.23 -14.80
C SER A 22 4.45 55.27 -14.13
N THR A 23 4.67 55.52 -12.84
CA THR A 23 4.12 56.68 -12.11
C THR A 23 5.17 57.26 -11.16
N HIS A 24 5.54 58.53 -11.36
CA HIS A 24 6.28 59.33 -10.37
C HIS A 24 5.35 59.74 -9.21
N GLY A 25 5.91 60.07 -8.05
CA GLY A 25 5.17 60.58 -6.88
C GLY A 25 6.06 60.72 -5.64
N ASP A 26 6.60 61.92 -5.44
CA ASP A 26 7.63 62.27 -4.45
C ASP A 26 7.21 62.10 -2.97
N GLY A 27 8.20 62.03 -2.07
CA GLY A 27 7.97 62.07 -0.61
C GLY A 27 9.21 61.84 0.26
N ASP A 28 9.90 62.93 0.65
CA ASP A 28 11.04 62.90 1.58
C ASP A 28 10.63 62.57 3.03
N GLY A 29 11.56 61.98 3.81
CA GLY A 29 11.37 61.72 5.24
C GLY A 29 12.56 61.03 5.91
N GLU A 30 13.49 61.83 6.46
CA GLU A 30 14.57 61.33 7.33
C GLU A 30 14.04 60.86 8.69
N LEU A 31 14.69 59.87 9.33
CA LEU A 31 15.35 60.04 10.65
C LEU A 31 16.10 58.79 11.15
N GLU A 32 16.94 59.00 12.17
CA GLU A 32 17.89 58.05 12.76
C GLU A 32 17.24 56.98 13.67
N GLY A 33 18.00 55.94 14.06
CA GLY A 33 17.57 55.07 15.18
C GLY A 33 18.43 53.86 15.56
N ALA A 34 19.44 54.08 16.41
CA ALA A 34 20.01 53.14 17.40
C ALA A 34 20.14 51.62 17.09
N LYS A 35 21.38 51.15 16.93
CA LYS A 35 21.78 49.78 17.32
C LYS A 35 21.75 49.62 18.84
N GLN A 36 21.47 48.41 19.36
CA GLN A 36 21.98 48.01 20.68
C GLN A 36 22.19 46.50 20.82
N ASP A 37 23.44 46.11 21.08
CA ASP A 37 23.81 44.78 21.56
C ASP A 37 23.41 44.57 23.03
N ARG A 38 23.02 43.34 23.40
CA ARG A 38 23.29 42.86 24.77
C ARG A 38 23.54 41.36 24.86
N LYS A 39 24.52 41.00 25.70
CA LYS A 39 25.04 39.64 25.86
C LYS A 39 24.27 38.84 26.93
N GLN A 40 24.21 37.53 26.71
CA GLN A 40 24.39 36.43 27.68
C GLN A 40 23.79 36.56 29.10
N GLN A 41 23.06 35.54 29.51
CA GLN A 41 23.31 34.91 30.82
C GLN A 41 23.01 33.41 30.79
N GLN A 42 23.91 32.61 31.38
CA GLN A 42 23.70 31.18 31.64
C GLN A 42 23.15 31.02 33.07
N VAL A 43 22.18 30.13 33.28
CA VAL A 43 21.81 29.65 34.62
C VAL A 43 21.61 28.13 34.64
N ARG A 44 22.36 27.49 35.52
CA ARG A 44 22.12 26.21 36.20
C ARG A 44 22.34 26.48 37.71
N PRO A 45 22.03 25.58 38.68
CA PRO A 45 21.48 24.22 38.57
C PRO A 45 20.29 23.94 39.53
N SER A 46 19.72 22.73 39.47
CA SER A 46 19.34 21.97 40.69
C SER A 46 19.07 20.49 40.39
N THR A 47 19.52 19.59 41.28
CA THR A 47 19.09 18.19 41.31
C THR A 47 18.50 17.86 42.69
N PRO A 48 17.61 16.86 42.77
CA PRO A 48 17.62 15.92 43.88
C PRO A 48 17.89 14.46 43.41
N LYS A 49 18.13 13.55 44.36
CA LYS A 49 18.61 12.17 44.11
C LYS A 49 17.64 11.12 44.67
N ARG A 50 17.39 10.03 43.90
CA ARG A 50 17.06 8.64 44.30
C ARG A 50 15.85 8.44 45.25
N SER A 51 15.06 7.37 45.17
CA SER A 51 15.40 5.94 45.40
C SER A 51 14.27 5.01 44.87
N PRO A 52 14.43 3.65 44.80
CA PRO A 52 13.95 2.92 43.61
C PRO A 52 13.11 1.63 43.81
N ILE A 53 12.64 1.05 42.67
CA ILE A 53 12.32 -0.40 42.43
C ILE A 53 11.01 -0.93 43.11
N PRO A 54 10.30 -2.01 42.65
CA PRO A 54 10.55 -3.00 41.58
C PRO A 54 9.42 -3.33 40.54
N ARG A 55 9.82 -3.70 39.31
CA ARG A 55 9.21 -4.75 38.42
C ARG A 55 7.78 -4.44 37.87
N ARG A 56 7.23 -5.09 36.83
CA ARG A 56 7.52 -6.26 35.94
C ARG A 56 6.72 -6.00 34.61
N SER A 57 6.77 -6.67 33.44
CA SER A 57 7.49 -7.78 32.74
C SER A 57 7.07 -7.71 31.25
N LEU A 58 7.69 -8.32 30.22
CA LEU A 58 9.00 -8.95 29.97
C LEU A 58 9.08 -9.16 28.44
N SER A 59 10.20 -8.87 27.77
CA SER A 59 10.46 -9.27 26.38
C SER A 59 11.31 -10.56 26.33
N PRO A 60 11.11 -11.44 25.33
CA PRO A 60 11.98 -12.60 25.11
C PRO A 60 13.17 -12.23 24.22
N SER A 61 14.39 -12.62 24.63
CA SER A 61 15.57 -12.63 23.75
C SER A 61 16.13 -14.04 23.60
N SER A 62 16.74 -14.31 22.45
CA SER A 62 17.30 -15.61 22.10
C SER A 62 18.67 -15.85 22.74
N ALA A 63 18.92 -17.07 23.21
CA ALA A 63 20.24 -17.52 23.62
C ALA A 63 20.38 -19.04 23.45
N THR A 64 21.31 -19.48 22.59
CA THR A 64 21.73 -20.88 22.49
C THR A 64 22.91 -21.17 23.44
N PRO A 65 23.02 -22.40 23.96
CA PRO A 65 24.31 -22.91 24.42
C PRO A 65 24.70 -24.26 23.78
N ARG A 66 26.02 -24.51 23.71
CA ARG A 66 26.62 -25.72 23.12
C ARG A 66 26.64 -26.92 24.09
N ARG A 67 26.75 -28.13 23.53
CA ARG A 67 27.03 -29.41 24.23
C ARG A 67 28.20 -29.32 25.23
N LYS A 68 28.08 -30.06 26.35
CA LYS A 68 29.18 -30.77 27.03
C LYS A 68 28.65 -32.07 27.68
N SER A 69 29.55 -32.92 28.19
CA SER A 69 29.36 -34.36 28.41
C SER A 69 28.87 -34.78 29.81
N SER A 70 28.34 -36.01 29.89
CA SER A 70 27.88 -36.71 31.11
C SER A 70 29.04 -37.25 31.99
N PRO A 71 28.74 -37.78 33.20
CA PRO A 71 28.37 -39.21 33.31
C PRO A 71 27.20 -39.54 34.27
N ARG A 72 26.87 -40.84 34.31
CA ARG A 72 25.77 -41.51 35.01
C ARG A 72 25.66 -41.25 36.52
N ASP A 73 24.43 -41.34 37.03
CA ASP A 73 24.09 -42.32 38.09
C ASP A 73 22.70 -42.94 37.82
N SER A 74 22.14 -43.70 38.76
CA SER A 74 21.23 -44.82 38.53
C SER A 74 20.00 -44.79 39.45
N GLY A 75 18.87 -45.32 38.96
CA GLY A 75 17.61 -45.34 39.71
C GLY A 75 16.40 -45.60 38.82
N GLY A 76 16.16 -46.86 38.45
CA GLY A 76 15.07 -47.21 37.53
C GLY A 76 13.68 -47.19 38.17
N ARG A 77 12.68 -46.69 37.43
CA ARG A 77 11.27 -47.02 37.67
C ARG A 77 10.56 -47.34 36.35
N LYS A 78 9.54 -48.20 36.44
CA LYS A 78 9.02 -48.99 35.31
C LYS A 78 8.32 -48.14 34.25
N THR A 79 8.45 -48.61 33.02
CA THR A 79 7.77 -48.11 31.82
C THR A 79 6.25 -48.22 31.90
N SER A 80 5.57 -47.19 31.38
CA SER A 80 4.31 -47.32 30.67
C SER A 80 4.48 -46.60 29.31
N PRO A 81 4.00 -47.16 28.19
CA PRO A 81 4.18 -46.54 26.89
C PRO A 81 3.20 -45.37 26.71
N SER A 82 3.73 -44.15 26.64
CA SER A 82 3.03 -43.02 26.03
C SER A 82 2.92 -43.28 24.52
N PRO A 83 1.72 -43.27 23.91
CA PRO A 83 1.59 -43.45 22.47
C PRO A 83 2.13 -42.22 21.73
N GLU A 84 3.22 -42.39 20.99
CA GLU A 84 3.59 -41.45 19.94
C GLU A 84 2.51 -41.50 18.84
N PRO A 85 1.94 -40.37 18.39
CA PRO A 85 0.98 -40.36 17.29
C PRO A 85 1.72 -40.61 15.97
N THR A 86 1.86 -41.87 15.60
CA THR A 86 2.38 -42.30 14.29
C THR A 86 1.54 -41.73 13.15
N SER A 87 2.16 -41.52 12.00
CA SER A 87 1.58 -40.81 10.84
C SER A 87 0.58 -41.66 10.02
N ALA A 88 -0.28 -42.43 10.69
CA ALA A 88 -1.20 -43.39 10.09
C ALA A 88 -2.50 -43.56 10.91
N VAL A 89 -3.21 -42.46 11.18
CA VAL A 89 -4.61 -42.52 11.63
C VAL A 89 -5.48 -42.63 10.37
N ASN A 90 -5.77 -43.87 9.97
CA ASN A 90 -6.52 -44.22 8.75
C ASN A 90 -7.88 -43.51 8.65
N ASP A 91 -8.37 -43.30 7.42
CA ASP A 91 -9.69 -42.70 7.12
C ASP A 91 -10.91 -43.39 7.76
N VAL A 92 -10.74 -44.63 8.24
CA VAL A 92 -11.79 -45.54 8.77
C VAL A 92 -12.39 -45.09 10.12
N ALA A 93 -12.15 -43.84 10.54
CA ALA A 93 -12.64 -43.29 11.81
C ALA A 93 -13.13 -41.83 11.71
N LEU A 94 -13.27 -41.28 10.50
CA LEU A 94 -13.70 -39.89 10.28
C LEU A 94 -15.18 -39.67 10.65
N ASP A 95 -15.96 -40.74 10.65
CA ASP A 95 -17.37 -40.82 11.06
C ASP A 95 -17.60 -40.50 12.55
N ASN A 96 -16.54 -40.42 13.36
CA ASN A 96 -16.61 -40.15 14.80
C ASN A 96 -16.87 -38.64 15.08
N PRO A 97 -17.99 -38.26 15.73
CA PRO A 97 -18.33 -36.85 15.99
C PRO A 97 -17.32 -36.11 16.88
N ASP A 98 -16.58 -36.80 17.75
CA ASP A 98 -15.55 -36.17 18.58
C ASP A 98 -14.27 -35.81 17.79
N LEU A 99 -14.06 -36.40 16.60
CA LEU A 99 -12.82 -36.28 15.86
C LEU A 99 -12.71 -34.96 15.08
N GLY A 100 -13.78 -34.51 14.43
CA GLY A 100 -13.83 -33.24 13.71
C GLY A 100 -13.40 -32.04 14.57
N PRO A 101 -14.02 -31.80 15.74
CA PRO A 101 -13.63 -30.70 16.65
C PRO A 101 -12.19 -30.80 17.16
N PHE A 102 -11.70 -32.01 17.43
CA PHE A 102 -10.32 -32.23 17.87
C PHE A 102 -9.30 -31.92 16.76
N LEU A 103 -9.57 -32.36 15.53
CA LEU A 103 -8.71 -32.08 14.36
C LEU A 103 -8.74 -30.59 13.99
N LEU A 104 -9.90 -29.94 14.02
CA LEU A 104 -10.01 -28.48 13.79
C LEU A 104 -9.19 -27.68 14.81
N LYS A 105 -9.20 -28.11 16.09
CA LYS A 105 -8.33 -27.49 17.10
C LYS A 105 -6.86 -27.68 16.76
N LEU A 106 -6.41 -28.91 16.45
CA LEU A 106 -5.02 -29.17 16.07
C LEU A 106 -4.60 -28.39 14.82
N ALA A 107 -5.49 -28.21 13.84
CA ALA A 107 -5.22 -27.37 12.67
C ALA A 107 -4.91 -25.92 13.06
N ARG A 108 -5.73 -25.33 13.94
CA ARG A 108 -5.53 -23.96 14.43
C ARG A 108 -4.27 -23.83 15.30
N ASP A 109 -4.05 -24.78 16.21
CA ASP A 109 -2.89 -24.77 17.13
C ASP A 109 -1.55 -24.95 16.38
N LEU A 110 -1.52 -25.67 15.24
CA LEU A 110 -0.30 -25.87 14.44
C LEU A 110 -0.16 -24.93 13.22
N ALA A 111 -1.11 -24.03 12.95
CA ALA A 111 -1.15 -23.24 11.71
C ALA A 111 0.12 -22.42 11.46
N ALA A 112 0.70 -21.83 12.51
CA ALA A 112 1.94 -21.05 12.44
C ALA A 112 3.21 -21.93 12.42
N ASP A 113 3.26 -22.98 13.24
CA ASP A 113 4.46 -23.83 13.41
C ASP A 113 4.67 -24.81 12.25
N ASN A 114 3.58 -25.32 11.65
CA ASN A 114 3.64 -26.31 10.58
C ASN A 114 2.37 -26.26 9.70
N PRO A 115 2.23 -25.25 8.81
CA PRO A 115 1.03 -25.08 7.98
C PRO A 115 0.71 -26.30 7.14
N ARG A 116 1.70 -27.04 6.63
CA ARG A 116 1.46 -28.28 5.86
C ARG A 116 0.77 -29.37 6.69
N LYS A 117 1.13 -29.53 7.97
CA LYS A 117 0.49 -30.49 8.87
C LYS A 117 -0.85 -29.97 9.41
N ALA A 118 -0.96 -28.66 9.63
CA ALA A 118 -2.22 -28.01 9.98
C ALA A 118 -3.28 -28.20 8.87
N LEU A 119 -2.87 -28.15 7.59
CA LEU A 119 -3.77 -28.39 6.45
C LEU A 119 -4.33 -29.81 6.42
N ASP A 120 -3.51 -30.84 6.69
CA ASP A 120 -3.98 -32.24 6.84
C ASP A 120 -5.09 -32.32 7.90
N TYR A 121 -4.86 -31.71 9.07
CA TYR A 121 -5.84 -31.68 10.14
C TYR A 121 -7.11 -30.89 9.75
N ALA A 122 -7.00 -29.76 9.04
CA ALA A 122 -8.16 -28.98 8.60
C ALA A 122 -9.02 -29.73 7.56
N VAL A 123 -8.39 -30.35 6.55
CA VAL A 123 -9.09 -31.12 5.51
C VAL A 123 -9.76 -32.36 6.10
N ARG A 124 -9.10 -33.04 7.05
CA ARG A 124 -9.67 -34.22 7.72
C ARG A 124 -10.76 -33.85 8.73
N ALA A 125 -10.68 -32.67 9.36
CA ALA A 125 -11.77 -32.12 10.16
C ALA A 125 -13.01 -31.83 9.27
N ALA A 126 -12.83 -31.15 8.14
CA ALA A 126 -13.90 -30.89 7.18
C ALA A 126 -14.60 -32.20 6.74
N LYS A 127 -13.83 -33.19 6.29
CA LYS A 127 -14.34 -34.51 5.88
C LYS A 127 -15.08 -35.25 7.02
N SER A 128 -14.65 -35.10 8.27
CA SER A 128 -15.35 -35.64 9.45
C SER A 128 -16.70 -34.95 9.69
N PHE A 129 -16.74 -33.61 9.55
CA PHE A 129 -17.98 -32.84 9.65
C PHE A 129 -18.95 -33.13 8.50
N GLU A 130 -18.48 -33.36 7.28
CA GLU A 130 -19.31 -33.77 6.13
C GLU A 130 -20.01 -35.12 6.38
N LEU A 131 -19.24 -36.13 6.80
CA LEU A 131 -19.77 -37.48 7.09
C LEU A 131 -20.79 -37.44 8.24
N THR A 132 -20.53 -36.66 9.28
CA THR A 132 -21.41 -36.56 10.46
C THR A 132 -22.64 -35.66 10.25
N SER A 133 -22.66 -34.77 9.25
CA SER A 133 -23.85 -33.99 8.85
C SER A 133 -24.62 -34.56 7.64
N SER A 134 -24.21 -35.71 7.11
CA SER A 134 -24.84 -36.34 5.93
C SER A 134 -26.30 -36.77 6.20
N GLY A 135 -27.25 -35.91 5.83
CA GLY A 135 -28.69 -36.09 6.07
C GLY A 135 -29.35 -35.02 6.95
N SER A 136 -28.64 -33.93 7.30
CA SER A 136 -29.18 -32.78 8.02
C SER A 136 -29.43 -31.59 7.07
N ASP A 137 -30.66 -31.07 7.04
CA ASP A 137 -31.00 -29.82 6.34
C ASP A 137 -30.46 -28.56 7.04
N VAL A 138 -29.91 -28.69 8.25
CA VAL A 138 -29.31 -27.57 9.01
C VAL A 138 -27.85 -27.36 8.60
N PRO A 139 -27.44 -26.13 8.21
CA PRO A 139 -26.04 -25.80 7.89
C PRO A 139 -25.03 -26.17 8.97
N ASN A 140 -23.98 -26.89 8.57
CA ASN A 140 -22.87 -27.25 9.44
C ASN A 140 -21.83 -26.11 9.50
N LEU A 141 -21.90 -25.28 10.53
CA LEU A 141 -20.99 -24.13 10.70
C LEU A 141 -19.57 -24.52 11.13
N ASP A 142 -19.36 -25.72 11.69
CA ASP A 142 -18.02 -26.21 12.02
C ASP A 142 -17.27 -26.70 10.76
N LEU A 143 -17.99 -27.22 9.77
CA LEU A 143 -17.45 -27.44 8.41
C LEU A 143 -17.01 -26.12 7.76
N VAL A 144 -17.81 -25.06 7.86
CA VAL A 144 -17.46 -23.72 7.37
C VAL A 144 -16.20 -23.19 8.06
N MET A 145 -16.09 -23.36 9.38
CA MET A 145 -14.88 -23.02 10.13
C MET A 145 -13.64 -23.82 9.67
N CYS A 146 -13.80 -25.11 9.34
CA CYS A 146 -12.72 -25.92 8.76
C CYS A 146 -12.28 -25.40 7.39
N LEU A 147 -13.22 -25.01 6.53
CA LEU A 147 -12.91 -24.44 5.21
C LEU A 147 -12.19 -23.09 5.32
N HIS A 148 -12.60 -22.21 6.25
CA HIS A 148 -11.91 -20.93 6.50
C HIS A 148 -10.47 -21.17 7.01
N VAL A 149 -10.28 -22.11 7.95
CA VAL A 149 -8.94 -22.47 8.45
C VAL A 149 -8.09 -23.10 7.34
N ALA A 150 -8.65 -23.98 6.50
CA ALA A 150 -7.94 -24.56 5.36
C ALA A 150 -7.53 -23.49 4.33
N ALA A 151 -8.41 -22.53 4.03
CA ALA A 151 -8.14 -21.43 3.12
C ALA A 151 -7.02 -20.51 3.64
N ALA A 152 -7.09 -20.07 4.90
CA ALA A 152 -6.04 -19.26 5.53
C ALA A 152 -4.67 -19.97 5.51
N ILE A 153 -4.65 -21.28 5.78
CA ILE A 153 -3.42 -22.08 5.71
C ILE A 153 -2.92 -22.23 4.26
N ASN A 154 -3.81 -22.39 3.28
CA ASN A 154 -3.45 -22.42 1.86
C ASN A 154 -2.86 -21.08 1.41
N SER A 155 -3.43 -19.94 1.80
CA SER A 155 -2.87 -18.61 1.52
C SER A 155 -1.47 -18.42 2.14
N VAL A 156 -1.24 -18.88 3.38
CA VAL A 156 0.10 -18.90 4.02
C VAL A 156 1.09 -19.82 3.28
N LEU A 157 0.60 -20.83 2.56
CA LEU A 157 1.40 -21.70 1.69
C LEU A 157 1.56 -21.17 0.25
N GLY A 158 1.02 -19.99 -0.08
CA GLY A 158 0.99 -19.44 -1.45
C GLY A 158 0.03 -20.17 -2.41
N ARG A 159 -0.85 -21.04 -1.88
CA ARG A 159 -1.81 -21.87 -2.62
C ARG A 159 -3.15 -21.16 -2.78
N TYR A 160 -3.14 -19.97 -3.36
CA TYR A 160 -4.31 -19.09 -3.35
C TYR A 160 -5.52 -19.66 -4.11
N ASP A 161 -5.35 -20.40 -5.21
CA ASP A 161 -6.50 -21.05 -5.88
C ASP A 161 -7.14 -22.15 -5.03
N ASP A 162 -6.36 -22.94 -4.28
CA ASP A 162 -6.89 -23.90 -3.30
C ASP A 162 -7.60 -23.21 -2.11
N ALA A 163 -7.22 -21.97 -1.79
CA ALA A 163 -7.91 -21.14 -0.80
C ALA A 163 -9.23 -20.58 -1.36
N VAL A 164 -9.25 -20.13 -2.62
CA VAL A 164 -10.46 -19.71 -3.33
C VAL A 164 -11.47 -20.86 -3.42
N GLU A 165 -11.06 -22.07 -3.81
CA GLU A 165 -11.99 -23.23 -3.87
C GLU A 165 -12.62 -23.52 -2.50
N ALA A 166 -11.83 -23.51 -1.42
CA ALA A 166 -12.32 -23.71 -0.06
C ALA A 166 -13.32 -22.63 0.39
N LEU A 167 -13.11 -21.37 -0.02
CA LEU A 167 -13.96 -20.23 0.34
C LEU A 167 -15.21 -20.12 -0.55
N GLU A 168 -15.10 -20.36 -1.85
CA GLU A 168 -16.26 -20.50 -2.76
C GLU A 168 -17.18 -21.63 -2.29
N ARG A 169 -16.63 -22.70 -1.71
CA ARG A 169 -17.40 -23.75 -1.04
C ARG A 169 -17.95 -23.32 0.33
N SER A 170 -17.21 -22.53 1.12
CA SER A 170 -17.65 -22.16 2.47
C SER A 170 -18.85 -21.22 2.46
N VAL A 171 -18.90 -20.26 1.53
CA VAL A 171 -20.02 -19.29 1.42
C VAL A 171 -21.35 -19.91 0.99
N GLN A 172 -21.33 -21.12 0.42
CA GLN A 172 -22.54 -21.85 -0.01
C GLN A 172 -23.26 -22.58 1.12
N ILE A 173 -22.63 -22.77 2.29
CA ILE A 173 -23.16 -23.61 3.38
C ILE A 173 -24.08 -22.83 4.34
N PRO A 174 -23.71 -21.65 4.89
CA PRO A 174 -24.58 -20.92 5.80
C PRO A 174 -25.77 -20.28 5.05
N VAL A 175 -26.96 -20.36 5.64
CA VAL A 175 -28.15 -19.66 5.15
C VAL A 175 -28.41 -18.46 6.06
N PRO A 176 -28.11 -17.21 5.65
CA PRO A 176 -28.11 -16.05 6.54
C PRO A 176 -29.40 -15.84 7.34
N ASP A 177 -30.55 -16.09 6.72
CA ASP A 177 -31.88 -15.92 7.32
C ASP A 177 -32.18 -16.90 8.47
N LEU A 178 -31.40 -17.99 8.61
CA LEU A 178 -31.48 -18.90 9.77
C LEU A 178 -30.87 -18.31 11.05
N GLY A 179 -30.37 -17.06 11.01
CA GLY A 179 -30.02 -16.27 12.18
C GLY A 179 -28.54 -15.87 12.26
N PRO A 180 -28.16 -15.09 13.29
CA PRO A 180 -26.93 -14.29 13.29
C PRO A 180 -25.63 -15.11 13.18
N LYS A 181 -25.62 -16.38 13.61
CA LYS A 181 -24.46 -17.27 13.42
C LYS A 181 -24.25 -17.66 11.96
N ASN A 182 -25.32 -17.90 11.19
CA ASN A 182 -25.22 -18.18 9.76
C ASN A 182 -24.81 -16.93 8.98
N ALA A 183 -25.45 -15.79 9.27
CA ALA A 183 -25.10 -14.52 8.63
C ALA A 183 -23.64 -14.12 8.89
N LEU A 184 -23.15 -14.26 10.13
CA LEU A 184 -21.74 -14.00 10.47
C LEU A 184 -20.78 -14.97 9.77
N ALA A 185 -21.14 -16.25 9.64
CA ALA A 185 -20.32 -17.24 8.93
C ALA A 185 -20.24 -16.93 7.42
N ALA A 186 -21.36 -16.60 6.77
CA ALA A 186 -21.39 -16.20 5.36
C ALA A 186 -20.62 -14.89 5.13
N PHE A 187 -20.84 -13.87 5.97
CA PHE A 187 -20.06 -12.62 5.97
C PHE A 187 -18.55 -12.90 6.04
N SER A 188 -18.11 -13.68 7.03
CA SER A 188 -16.70 -14.03 7.22
C SER A 188 -16.11 -14.80 6.04
N GLY A 189 -16.90 -15.66 5.37
CA GLY A 189 -16.47 -16.36 4.16
C GLY A 189 -16.31 -15.43 2.97
N TYR A 190 -17.28 -14.55 2.73
CA TYR A 190 -17.22 -13.58 1.62
C TYR A 190 -16.13 -12.51 1.80
N MET A 191 -15.84 -12.07 3.02
CA MET A 191 -14.69 -11.19 3.29
C MET A 191 -13.37 -11.90 2.93
N GLN A 192 -13.09 -13.08 3.51
CA GLN A 192 -11.87 -13.85 3.19
C GLN A 192 -11.75 -14.22 1.70
N LEU A 193 -12.87 -14.47 1.02
CA LEU A 193 -12.90 -14.69 -0.43
C LEU A 193 -12.49 -13.42 -1.17
N GLY A 194 -13.01 -12.26 -0.77
CA GLY A 194 -12.58 -10.95 -1.25
C GLY A 194 -11.07 -10.72 -1.04
N ASP A 195 -10.57 -10.94 0.17
CA ASP A 195 -9.15 -10.78 0.52
C ASP A 195 -8.26 -11.65 -0.38
N THR A 196 -8.62 -12.94 -0.51
CA THR A 196 -7.86 -13.93 -1.28
C THR A 196 -7.89 -13.64 -2.79
N LEU A 197 -9.01 -13.09 -3.30
CA LEU A 197 -9.14 -12.66 -4.69
C LEU A 197 -8.36 -11.36 -4.96
N ALA A 198 -8.26 -10.43 -4.00
CA ALA A 198 -7.42 -9.24 -4.10
C ALA A 198 -5.93 -9.62 -4.18
N MET A 199 -5.47 -10.55 -3.33
CA MET A 199 -4.10 -11.10 -3.38
C MET A 199 -3.75 -11.81 -4.70
N LEU A 200 -4.76 -12.23 -5.47
CA LEU A 200 -4.62 -12.81 -6.81
C LEU A 200 -4.79 -11.79 -7.96
N GLY A 201 -4.94 -10.49 -7.66
CA GLY A 201 -5.22 -9.45 -8.66
C GLY A 201 -6.58 -9.59 -9.35
N ARG A 202 -7.52 -10.37 -8.77
CA ARG A 202 -8.87 -10.62 -9.33
C ARG A 202 -9.86 -9.56 -8.82
N THR A 203 -9.52 -8.30 -9.02
CA THR A 203 -10.13 -7.12 -8.36
C THR A 203 -11.65 -7.08 -8.43
N ASP A 204 -12.27 -7.25 -9.60
CA ASP A 204 -13.74 -7.21 -9.71
C ASP A 204 -14.43 -8.29 -8.86
N ARG A 205 -13.92 -9.54 -8.91
CA ARG A 205 -14.46 -10.64 -8.09
C ARG A 205 -14.25 -10.41 -6.59
N SER A 206 -13.18 -9.70 -6.22
CA SER A 206 -12.92 -9.30 -4.83
C SER A 206 -13.98 -8.29 -4.36
N LEU A 207 -14.19 -7.22 -5.13
CA LEU A 207 -15.21 -6.20 -4.86
C LEU A 207 -16.63 -6.78 -4.81
N ASP A 208 -17.00 -7.67 -5.73
CA ASP A 208 -18.28 -8.39 -5.71
C ASP A 208 -18.46 -9.19 -4.40
N SER A 209 -17.40 -9.88 -3.96
CA SER A 209 -17.42 -10.67 -2.72
C SER A 209 -17.62 -9.78 -1.49
N TYR A 210 -16.91 -8.65 -1.42
CA TYR A 210 -17.09 -7.65 -0.36
C TYR A 210 -18.51 -7.05 -0.34
N VAL A 211 -19.07 -6.69 -1.50
CA VAL A 211 -20.46 -6.18 -1.60
C VAL A 211 -21.48 -7.22 -1.16
N HIS A 212 -21.27 -8.50 -1.50
CA HIS A 212 -22.08 -9.60 -0.98
C HIS A 212 -21.98 -9.74 0.55
N ALA A 213 -20.78 -9.59 1.14
CA ALA A 213 -20.58 -9.60 2.59
C ALA A 213 -21.32 -8.44 3.29
N LEU A 214 -21.10 -7.20 2.84
CA LEU A 214 -21.71 -6.00 3.40
C LEU A 214 -23.24 -6.07 3.40
N ARG A 215 -23.84 -6.56 2.31
CA ARG A 215 -25.29 -6.78 2.20
C ARG A 215 -25.81 -7.76 3.27
N ILE A 216 -25.11 -8.88 3.49
CA ILE A 216 -25.47 -9.88 4.52
C ILE A 216 -25.37 -9.27 5.93
N GLN A 217 -24.32 -8.48 6.17
CA GLN A 217 -24.09 -7.82 7.45
C GLN A 217 -25.17 -6.76 7.74
N LYS A 218 -25.50 -5.91 6.76
CA LYS A 218 -26.60 -4.94 6.81
C LYS A 218 -27.95 -5.60 7.11
N GLN A 219 -28.25 -6.73 6.45
CA GLN A 219 -29.46 -7.52 6.72
C GLN A 219 -29.51 -8.11 8.13
N ALA A 220 -28.37 -8.52 8.69
CA ALA A 220 -28.29 -9.18 10.00
C ALA A 220 -28.17 -8.22 11.20
N LEU A 221 -27.64 -7.02 11.00
CA LEU A 221 -27.36 -6.04 12.08
C LEU A 221 -28.17 -4.75 11.96
N GLY A 222 -28.64 -4.40 10.76
CA GLY A 222 -29.21 -3.09 10.43
C GLY A 222 -28.15 -2.10 9.92
N GLU A 223 -28.58 -1.15 9.09
CA GLU A 223 -27.72 -0.15 8.42
C GLU A 223 -26.92 0.74 9.40
N THR A 224 -27.40 0.91 10.64
CA THR A 224 -26.84 1.84 11.64
C THR A 224 -26.02 1.16 12.75
N ASP A 225 -25.51 -0.05 12.50
CA ASP A 225 -24.54 -0.73 13.37
C ASP A 225 -23.10 -0.28 13.02
N PRO A 226 -22.21 0.02 14.00
CA PRO A 226 -20.85 0.48 13.73
C PRO A 226 -20.04 -0.50 12.88
N ARG A 227 -20.30 -1.81 13.00
CA ARG A 227 -19.60 -2.83 12.20
C ARG A 227 -19.94 -2.74 10.72
N VAL A 228 -21.11 -2.21 10.38
CA VAL A 228 -21.48 -1.86 9.00
C VAL A 228 -20.70 -0.64 8.52
N ALA A 229 -20.47 0.36 9.38
CA ALA A 229 -19.64 1.53 9.06
C ALA A 229 -18.15 1.16 8.88
N GLU A 230 -17.57 0.38 9.80
CA GLU A 230 -16.24 -0.23 9.70
C GLU A 230 -16.06 -0.98 8.37
N THR A 231 -17.07 -1.78 7.99
CA THR A 231 -17.05 -2.57 6.75
C THR A 231 -17.25 -1.68 5.51
N CYS A 232 -18.11 -0.66 5.56
CA CYS A 232 -18.23 0.34 4.51
C CYS A 232 -16.89 1.07 4.26
N ARG A 233 -16.16 1.44 5.32
CA ARG A 233 -14.82 2.05 5.20
C ARG A 233 -13.83 1.09 4.53
N TYR A 234 -13.74 -0.17 5.00
CA TYR A 234 -12.86 -1.18 4.41
C TYR A 234 -13.11 -1.40 2.92
N ILE A 235 -14.38 -1.45 2.51
CA ILE A 235 -14.75 -1.67 1.10
C ILE A 235 -14.54 -0.39 0.27
N ALA A 236 -14.72 0.80 0.85
CA ALA A 236 -14.34 2.05 0.22
C ALA A 236 -12.82 2.15 -0.01
N GLU A 237 -11.98 1.66 0.91
CA GLU A 237 -10.53 1.55 0.71
C GLU A 237 -10.19 0.61 -0.47
N ALA A 238 -10.87 -0.53 -0.58
CA ALA A 238 -10.72 -1.44 -1.72
C ALA A 238 -11.16 -0.80 -3.06
N TYR A 239 -12.25 -0.03 -3.07
CA TYR A 239 -12.67 0.73 -4.25
C TYR A 239 -11.70 1.88 -4.60
N VAL A 240 -11.07 2.54 -3.62
CA VAL A 240 -9.99 3.52 -3.86
C VAL A 240 -8.78 2.86 -4.51
N GLN A 241 -8.35 1.69 -4.01
CA GLN A 241 -7.27 0.91 -4.63
C GLN A 241 -7.62 0.49 -6.07
N ALA A 242 -8.90 0.21 -6.35
CA ALA A 242 -9.42 -0.06 -7.69
C ALA A 242 -9.69 1.21 -8.54
N MET A 243 -9.35 2.42 -8.06
CA MET A 243 -9.61 3.72 -8.70
C MET A 243 -11.10 4.02 -8.97
N ARG A 244 -12.02 3.30 -8.31
CA ARG A 244 -13.49 3.39 -8.45
C ARG A 244 -14.06 4.38 -7.42
N PHE A 245 -13.67 5.64 -7.58
CA PHE A 245 -13.98 6.71 -6.63
C PHE A 245 -15.46 6.98 -6.35
N PRO A 246 -16.41 6.86 -7.31
CA PRO A 246 -17.83 7.07 -7.03
C PRO A 246 -18.40 6.05 -6.02
N GLU A 247 -18.06 4.77 -6.18
CA GLU A 247 -18.49 3.71 -5.26
C GLU A 247 -17.81 3.82 -3.88
N ALA A 248 -16.53 4.19 -3.86
CA ALA A 248 -15.82 4.49 -2.62
C ALA A 248 -16.45 5.67 -1.85
N GLU A 249 -16.80 6.75 -2.56
CA GLU A 249 -17.41 7.95 -1.96
C GLU A 249 -18.75 7.64 -1.31
N GLU A 250 -19.60 6.84 -1.96
CA GLU A 250 -20.92 6.47 -1.43
C GLU A 250 -20.80 5.59 -0.18
N LEU A 251 -19.92 4.60 -0.17
CA LEU A 251 -19.66 3.79 1.03
C LEU A 251 -19.05 4.61 2.17
N CYS A 252 -18.14 5.53 1.85
CA CYS A 252 -17.54 6.42 2.84
C CYS A 252 -18.58 7.41 3.42
N ARG A 253 -19.52 7.91 2.61
CA ARG A 253 -20.70 8.67 3.11
C ARG A 253 -21.55 7.85 4.08
N GLN A 254 -21.78 6.56 3.79
CA GLN A 254 -22.55 5.68 4.67
C GLN A 254 -21.84 5.45 6.01
N ALA A 255 -20.51 5.23 6.01
CA ALA A 255 -19.73 5.13 7.25
C ALA A 255 -19.80 6.43 8.09
N LEU A 256 -19.54 7.58 7.45
CA LEU A 256 -19.62 8.90 8.08
C LEU A 256 -20.99 9.18 8.69
N ALA A 257 -22.08 8.78 8.04
CA ALA A 257 -23.44 8.97 8.56
C ALA A 257 -23.66 8.21 9.88
N VAL A 258 -23.27 6.92 9.92
CA VAL A 258 -23.46 6.06 11.10
C VAL A 258 -22.60 6.52 12.29
N HIS A 259 -21.34 6.91 12.05
CA HIS A 259 -20.48 7.41 13.12
C HIS A 259 -20.93 8.81 13.60
N ARG A 260 -21.32 9.71 12.71
CA ARG A 260 -21.81 11.05 13.07
C ARG A 260 -23.12 11.04 13.85
N GLU A 261 -24.00 10.05 13.65
CA GLU A 261 -25.23 9.90 14.45
C GLU A 261 -24.98 9.30 15.85
N ARG A 262 -23.90 8.55 16.05
CA ARG A 262 -23.60 7.85 17.32
C ARG A 262 -22.57 8.56 18.19
N ASP A 263 -21.46 8.99 17.62
CA ASP A 263 -20.26 9.41 18.34
C ASP A 263 -19.46 10.43 17.51
N ALA A 264 -20.07 11.61 17.35
CA ALA A 264 -19.55 12.67 16.48
C ALA A 264 -18.24 13.27 17.03
N GLY A 265 -17.20 13.29 16.20
CA GLY A 265 -15.84 13.67 16.59
C GLY A 265 -14.96 12.52 17.09
N SER A 266 -15.45 11.27 17.06
CA SER A 266 -14.67 10.08 17.39
C SER A 266 -13.50 9.83 16.43
N LEU A 267 -12.53 9.04 16.88
CA LEU A 267 -11.40 8.58 16.03
C LEU A 267 -11.85 7.74 14.83
N GLU A 268 -13.03 7.10 14.91
CA GLU A 268 -13.63 6.35 13.79
C GLU A 268 -14.18 7.29 12.71
N GLU A 269 -14.95 8.33 13.09
CA GLU A 269 -15.35 9.38 12.14
C GLU A 269 -14.11 10.05 11.53
N ALA A 270 -13.05 10.24 12.32
CA ALA A 270 -11.80 10.83 11.84
C ALA A 270 -11.04 9.93 10.84
N ALA A 271 -11.15 8.60 10.97
CA ALA A 271 -10.63 7.65 9.99
C ALA A 271 -11.43 7.70 8.68
N ASP A 272 -12.76 7.69 8.77
CA ASP A 272 -13.65 7.82 7.60
C ASP A 272 -13.39 9.15 6.86
N ARG A 273 -13.21 10.25 7.59
CA ARG A 273 -12.88 11.58 7.01
C ARG A 273 -11.56 11.58 6.26
N ARG A 274 -10.53 10.88 6.75
CA ARG A 274 -9.25 10.75 6.03
C ARG A 274 -9.41 9.98 4.72
N LEU A 275 -10.29 8.98 4.68
CA LEU A 275 -10.63 8.27 3.45
C LEU A 275 -11.44 9.15 2.48
N MET A 276 -12.45 9.87 2.97
CA MET A 276 -13.20 10.85 2.18
C MET A 276 -12.26 11.89 1.55
N ALA A 277 -11.30 12.40 2.31
CA ALA A 277 -10.31 13.33 1.80
C ALA A 277 -9.45 12.75 0.67
N LEU A 278 -9.00 11.50 0.79
CA LEU A 278 -8.27 10.79 -0.27
C LEU A 278 -9.12 10.61 -1.54
N ILE A 279 -10.41 10.33 -1.38
CA ILE A 279 -11.37 10.22 -2.49
C ILE A 279 -11.60 11.58 -3.17
N CYS A 280 -11.70 12.67 -2.40
CA CYS A 280 -11.83 14.03 -2.93
C CYS A 280 -10.56 14.48 -3.67
N ASP A 281 -9.38 14.29 -3.07
CA ASP A 281 -8.07 14.68 -3.65
C ASP A 281 -7.79 13.93 -4.97
N ALA A 282 -8.05 12.62 -5.00
CA ALA A 282 -7.92 11.81 -6.21
C ALA A 282 -8.91 12.18 -7.34
N ARG A 283 -9.99 12.91 -7.01
CA ARG A 283 -10.95 13.49 -7.97
C ARG A 283 -10.66 14.95 -8.32
N GLY A 284 -9.64 15.56 -7.73
CA GLY A 284 -9.30 16.98 -7.91
C GLY A 284 -10.13 17.96 -7.07
N ASP A 285 -10.96 17.49 -6.14
CA ASP A 285 -11.72 18.34 -5.21
C ASP A 285 -10.91 18.62 -3.94
N TYR A 286 -9.85 19.41 -4.11
CA TYR A 286 -8.88 19.68 -3.06
C TYR A 286 -9.43 20.50 -1.89
N GLU A 287 -10.50 21.30 -2.07
CA GLU A 287 -11.12 22.04 -0.96
C GLU A 287 -11.98 21.11 -0.09
N SER A 288 -12.76 20.19 -0.68
CA SER A 288 -13.47 19.14 0.09
C SER A 288 -12.49 18.17 0.77
N ALA A 289 -11.34 17.89 0.16
CA ALA A 289 -10.27 17.12 0.79
C ALA A 289 -9.69 17.84 2.01
N LEU A 290 -9.39 19.14 1.88
CA LEU A 290 -8.86 19.96 2.95
C LEU A 290 -9.85 20.08 4.13
N GLU A 291 -11.15 20.29 3.89
CA GLU A 291 -12.16 20.34 4.95
C GLU A 291 -12.17 19.04 5.76
N ASN A 292 -12.17 17.89 5.08
CA ASN A 292 -12.22 16.59 5.74
C ASN A 292 -10.94 16.29 6.55
N LEU A 293 -9.75 16.63 6.03
CA LEU A 293 -8.50 16.50 6.78
C LEU A 293 -8.44 17.41 8.00
N VAL A 294 -8.91 18.66 7.88
CA VAL A 294 -8.94 19.62 8.98
C VAL A 294 -9.90 19.15 10.09
N LEU A 295 -11.06 18.60 9.74
CA LEU A 295 -12.00 18.02 10.70
C LEU A 295 -11.49 16.72 11.33
N ALA A 296 -10.81 15.85 10.57
CA ALA A 296 -10.12 14.69 11.13
C ALA A 296 -8.99 15.09 12.11
N GLY A 297 -8.20 16.12 11.77
CA GLY A 297 -7.14 16.65 12.62
C GLY A 297 -7.66 17.23 13.94
N MET A 298 -8.84 17.87 13.93
CA MET A 298 -9.53 18.30 15.15
C MET A 298 -9.94 17.11 16.03
N ALA A 299 -10.58 16.09 15.47
CA ALA A 299 -11.01 14.89 16.20
C ALA A 299 -9.83 14.11 16.83
N PHE A 300 -8.74 13.89 16.09
CA PHE A 300 -7.51 13.31 16.65
C PHE A 300 -6.90 14.18 17.76
N SER A 301 -7.09 15.51 17.71
CA SER A 301 -6.59 16.42 18.75
C SER A 301 -7.47 16.48 20.00
N SER A 302 -8.77 16.23 19.91
CA SER A 302 -9.68 16.19 21.07
C SER A 302 -9.65 14.85 21.80
N GLU A 303 -9.67 13.74 21.07
CA GLU A 303 -9.75 12.38 21.64
C GLU A 303 -8.41 11.81 22.11
N GLY A 304 -7.35 12.63 22.16
CA GLY A 304 -6.02 12.20 22.59
C GLY A 304 -5.35 11.20 21.64
N GLY A 305 -5.62 11.33 20.34
CA GLY A 305 -4.95 10.56 19.29
C GLY A 305 -3.44 10.78 19.29
N ARG A 306 -2.68 9.83 18.74
CA ARG A 306 -1.21 9.88 18.84
C ARG A 306 -0.67 11.05 18.01
N GLU A 307 0.36 11.72 18.53
CA GLU A 307 1.03 12.83 17.82
C GLU A 307 1.50 12.42 16.41
N SER A 308 1.91 11.16 16.23
CA SER A 308 2.26 10.58 14.91
C SER A 308 1.10 10.55 13.91
N ASP A 309 -0.13 10.37 14.39
CA ASP A 309 -1.31 10.28 13.54
C ASP A 309 -1.74 11.70 13.10
N ILE A 310 -1.66 12.66 14.03
CA ILE A 310 -1.83 14.09 13.75
C ILE A 310 -0.77 14.56 12.74
N ALA A 311 0.49 14.16 12.88
CA ALA A 311 1.55 14.48 11.93
C ALA A 311 1.33 13.85 10.54
N GLY A 312 0.68 12.69 10.47
CA GLY A 312 0.20 12.09 9.22
C GLY A 312 -0.90 12.92 8.56
N ILE A 313 -1.83 13.47 9.34
CA ILE A 313 -2.88 14.38 8.85
C ILE A 313 -2.27 15.72 8.39
N ASP A 314 -1.32 16.29 9.15
CA ASP A 314 -0.58 17.50 8.74
C ASP A 314 0.19 17.30 7.43
N ARG A 315 0.77 16.11 7.19
CA ARG A 315 1.36 15.76 5.90
C ARG A 315 0.32 15.83 4.78
N SER A 316 -0.83 15.17 4.96
CA SER A 316 -1.89 15.17 3.95
C SER A 316 -2.44 16.58 3.69
N ILE A 317 -2.56 17.42 4.73
CA ILE A 317 -2.94 18.84 4.58
C ILE A 317 -1.89 19.59 3.74
N GLY A 318 -0.59 19.29 3.93
CA GLY A 318 0.48 19.82 3.09
C GLY A 318 0.41 19.36 1.64
N ASP A 319 0.13 18.08 1.40
CA ASP A 319 -0.07 17.50 0.07
C ASP A 319 -1.24 18.21 -0.65
N THR A 320 -2.40 18.37 0.01
CA THR A 320 -3.58 19.04 -0.56
C THR A 320 -3.38 20.56 -0.75
N TYR A 321 -2.70 21.26 0.17
CA TYR A 321 -2.31 22.67 -0.06
C TYR A 321 -1.35 22.82 -1.24
N PHE A 322 -0.44 21.86 -1.46
CA PHE A 322 0.44 21.85 -2.63
C PHE A 322 -0.36 21.67 -3.93
N SER A 323 -1.36 20.78 -3.96
CA SER A 323 -2.30 20.63 -5.08
C SER A 323 -3.10 21.91 -5.38
N LEU A 324 -3.52 22.64 -4.34
CA LEU A 324 -4.16 23.97 -4.45
C LEU A 324 -3.21 25.10 -4.90
N GLY A 325 -1.90 24.83 -5.04
CA GLY A 325 -0.88 25.86 -5.32
C GLY A 325 -0.58 26.79 -4.13
N ARG A 326 -1.09 26.46 -2.94
CA ARG A 326 -0.98 27.23 -1.69
C ARG A 326 0.31 26.88 -0.96
N TYR A 327 1.43 27.20 -1.63
CA TYR A 327 2.73 26.65 -1.30
C TYR A 327 3.29 27.09 0.07
N ASP A 328 2.95 28.29 0.56
CA ASP A 328 3.42 28.74 1.88
C ASP A 328 2.68 28.02 3.02
N GLU A 329 1.37 27.77 2.89
CA GLU A 329 0.63 26.93 3.83
C GLU A 329 1.07 25.45 3.77
N ALA A 330 1.39 24.94 2.57
CA ALA A 330 1.95 23.60 2.40
C ALA A 330 3.31 23.46 3.13
N VAL A 331 4.21 24.43 2.99
CA VAL A 331 5.48 24.45 3.75
C VAL A 331 5.23 24.45 5.26
N PHE A 332 4.27 25.24 5.75
CA PHE A 332 3.94 25.27 7.18
C PHE A 332 3.42 23.91 7.68
N ALA A 333 2.49 23.28 6.95
CA ALA A 333 1.94 21.96 7.27
C ALA A 333 3.03 20.87 7.28
N TYR A 334 3.89 20.82 6.24
CA TYR A 334 5.02 19.91 6.21
C TYR A 334 6.02 20.16 7.35
N GLN A 335 6.30 21.41 7.73
CA GLN A 335 7.21 21.72 8.85
C GLN A 335 6.62 21.32 10.21
N LYS A 336 5.30 21.42 10.39
CA LYS A 336 4.57 20.91 11.57
C LYS A 336 4.72 19.39 11.68
N ALA A 337 4.39 18.66 10.61
CA ALA A 337 4.57 17.21 10.52
C ALA A 337 6.04 16.78 10.77
N LEU A 338 7.00 17.44 10.10
CA LEU A 338 8.43 17.19 10.24
C LEU A 338 8.90 17.30 11.70
N THR A 339 8.45 18.34 12.40
CA THR A 339 8.82 18.59 13.80
C THR A 339 8.33 17.45 14.69
N VAL A 340 7.08 17.05 14.54
CA VAL A 340 6.47 15.98 15.35
C VAL A 340 7.11 14.62 15.08
N PHE A 341 7.33 14.24 13.81
CA PHE A 341 8.02 12.98 13.48
C PHE A 341 9.47 12.96 14.03
N LYS A 342 10.20 14.07 13.96
CA LYS A 342 11.55 14.15 14.56
C LYS A 342 11.53 13.95 16.08
N SER A 343 10.53 14.45 16.80
CA SER A 343 10.41 14.23 18.25
C SER A 343 9.88 12.85 18.62
N SER A 344 8.98 12.24 17.83
CA SER A 344 8.32 10.97 18.17
C SER A 344 9.09 9.73 17.74
N VAL A 345 9.74 9.76 16.56
CA VAL A 345 10.46 8.62 15.96
C VAL A 345 11.92 8.91 15.59
N GLY A 346 12.36 10.17 15.69
CA GLY A 346 13.76 10.58 15.53
C GLY A 346 14.16 10.98 14.10
N ASP A 347 15.25 11.75 14.00
CA ASP A 347 15.75 12.36 12.74
C ASP A 347 16.04 11.38 11.59
N ASN A 348 16.21 10.08 11.88
CA ASN A 348 16.57 9.05 10.89
C ASN A 348 15.40 8.10 10.52
N HIS A 349 14.15 8.45 10.84
CA HIS A 349 12.99 7.59 10.53
C HIS A 349 12.50 7.74 9.07
N PRO A 350 11.99 6.68 8.41
CA PRO A 350 11.36 6.77 7.09
C PRO A 350 10.38 7.95 6.93
N ALA A 351 9.48 8.13 7.91
CA ALA A 351 8.53 9.25 7.94
C ALA A 351 9.19 10.64 7.86
N VAL A 352 10.38 10.83 8.45
CA VAL A 352 11.13 12.11 8.36
C VAL A 352 11.69 12.29 6.94
N ALA A 353 12.21 11.23 6.33
CA ALA A 353 12.67 11.25 4.95
C ALA A 353 11.53 11.57 3.98
N ALA A 354 10.37 10.94 4.16
CA ALA A 354 9.19 11.15 3.33
C ALA A 354 8.69 12.61 3.37
N ILE A 355 8.83 13.34 4.49
CA ILE A 355 8.52 14.78 4.54
C ILE A 355 9.59 15.62 3.83
N TYR A 356 10.87 15.25 3.91
CA TYR A 356 11.90 15.90 3.08
C TYR A 356 11.60 15.73 1.59
N VAL A 357 11.10 14.58 1.12
CA VAL A 357 10.72 14.38 -0.29
C VAL A 357 9.59 15.32 -0.72
N ARG A 358 8.55 15.49 0.12
CA ARG A 358 7.46 16.46 -0.15
C ARG A 358 7.95 17.91 -0.20
N LEU A 359 8.83 18.28 0.74
CA LEU A 359 9.50 19.59 0.70
C LEU A 359 10.36 19.75 -0.56
N ALA A 360 11.05 18.70 -1.01
CA ALA A 360 11.85 18.76 -2.24
C ALA A 360 10.99 19.01 -3.48
N HIS A 361 9.89 18.25 -3.67
CA HIS A 361 8.91 18.52 -4.73
C HIS A 361 8.38 19.97 -4.69
N LEU A 362 8.05 20.49 -3.51
CA LEU A 362 7.58 21.86 -3.34
C LEU A 362 8.64 22.90 -3.71
N TYR A 363 9.88 22.71 -3.24
CA TYR A 363 10.97 23.63 -3.55
C TYR A 363 11.38 23.58 -5.03
N HIS A 364 11.32 22.41 -5.68
CA HIS A 364 11.45 22.32 -7.13
C HIS A 364 10.33 23.09 -7.86
N ARG A 365 9.05 22.84 -7.50
CA ARG A 365 7.88 23.49 -8.12
C ARG A 365 7.87 25.02 -7.95
N THR A 366 8.49 25.54 -6.88
CA THR A 366 8.65 26.98 -6.62
C THR A 366 10.00 27.55 -7.12
N GLY A 367 10.74 26.81 -7.96
CA GLY A 367 11.99 27.25 -8.60
C GLY A 367 13.22 27.29 -7.68
N LYS A 368 13.09 26.88 -6.42
CA LYS A 368 14.12 26.87 -5.37
C LYS A 368 14.93 25.56 -5.45
N LEU A 369 15.62 25.39 -6.58
CA LEU A 369 16.31 24.13 -6.93
C LEU A 369 17.41 23.70 -5.93
N ARG A 370 18.10 24.66 -5.28
CA ARG A 370 19.14 24.36 -4.29
C ARG A 370 18.53 23.73 -3.03
N GLU A 371 17.44 24.32 -2.55
CA GLU A 371 16.66 23.83 -1.43
C GLU A 371 16.11 22.43 -1.74
N SER A 372 15.49 22.26 -2.92
CA SER A 372 15.04 20.95 -3.41
C SER A 372 16.12 19.87 -3.33
N LYS A 373 17.28 20.12 -3.96
CA LYS A 373 18.40 19.17 -3.98
C LYS A 373 18.91 18.85 -2.57
N SER A 374 18.97 19.83 -1.67
CA SER A 374 19.36 19.62 -0.27
C SER A 374 18.37 18.75 0.51
N TYR A 375 17.06 18.85 0.22
CA TYR A 375 16.06 17.97 0.80
C TYR A 375 16.11 16.54 0.21
N CYS A 376 16.36 16.37 -1.09
CA CYS A 376 16.64 15.06 -1.70
C CYS A 376 17.87 14.38 -1.06
N GLU A 377 18.98 15.11 -0.91
CA GLU A 377 20.19 14.63 -0.23
C GLU A 377 19.91 14.23 1.23
N SER A 378 19.03 14.97 1.92
CA SER A 378 18.61 14.66 3.30
C SER A 378 17.75 13.39 3.37
N ALA A 379 16.83 13.18 2.42
CA ALA A 379 16.05 11.94 2.32
C ALA A 379 16.93 10.74 1.97
N LEU A 380 17.80 10.86 0.95
CA LEU A 380 18.76 9.82 0.57
C LEU A 380 19.64 9.40 1.75
N ARG A 381 20.10 10.36 2.56
CA ARG A 381 20.94 10.06 3.73
C ARG A 381 20.23 9.17 4.75
N ILE A 382 18.91 9.33 4.92
CA ILE A 382 18.10 8.48 5.79
C ILE A 382 17.89 7.11 5.14
N TYR A 383 17.36 7.08 3.91
CA TYR A 383 17.06 5.84 3.19
C TYR A 383 18.30 4.95 2.96
N THR A 384 19.49 5.52 2.78
CA THR A 384 20.75 4.77 2.65
C THR A 384 21.49 4.52 3.98
N SER A 385 20.87 4.84 5.13
CA SER A 385 21.50 4.73 6.45
C SER A 385 21.57 3.30 6.95
N LYS A 386 22.79 2.76 7.06
CA LYS A 386 23.07 1.46 7.71
C LYS A 386 22.81 1.44 9.24
N GLN A 387 22.36 2.54 9.83
CA GLN A 387 21.99 2.62 11.25
C GLN A 387 20.51 2.35 11.49
N VAL A 388 19.68 2.37 10.44
CA VAL A 388 18.26 2.06 10.48
C VAL A 388 18.09 0.62 10.04
N GLN A 389 17.46 -0.21 10.86
CA GLN A 389 16.90 -1.47 10.41
C GLN A 389 15.49 -1.17 9.92
N PHE A 390 15.34 -1.06 8.60
CA PHE A 390 14.03 -0.97 7.97
C PHE A 390 13.36 -2.34 8.10
N GLU A 391 12.14 -2.37 8.62
CA GLU A 391 11.36 -3.61 8.76
C GLU A 391 10.72 -4.01 7.41
N ASP A 392 10.55 -3.04 6.51
CA ASP A 392 10.06 -3.22 5.15
C ASP A 392 11.07 -2.68 4.10
N CYS A 393 11.28 -3.43 3.02
CA CYS A 393 12.10 -3.03 1.88
C CYS A 393 11.27 -2.27 0.82
N GLU A 394 9.95 -2.41 0.81
CA GLU A 394 9.05 -1.81 -0.18
C GLU A 394 8.77 -0.34 0.12
N GLU A 395 8.50 0.04 1.38
CA GLU A 395 8.51 1.45 1.82
C GLU A 395 9.82 2.14 1.42
N LEU A 396 10.95 1.45 1.61
CA LEU A 396 12.27 1.99 1.31
C LEU A 396 12.52 2.14 -0.20
N ALA A 397 12.13 1.16 -1.01
CA ALA A 397 12.22 1.24 -2.46
C ALA A 397 11.30 2.34 -3.03
N SER A 398 10.09 2.47 -2.49
CA SER A 398 9.12 3.51 -2.84
C SER A 398 9.63 4.92 -2.49
N GLY A 399 10.16 5.12 -1.28
CA GLY A 399 10.75 6.39 -0.87
C GLY A 399 11.96 6.80 -1.72
N LEU A 400 12.76 5.83 -2.20
CA LEU A 400 13.81 6.09 -3.17
C LEU A 400 13.25 6.42 -4.56
N ALA A 401 12.17 5.79 -5.00
CA ALA A 401 11.49 6.14 -6.26
C ALA A 401 10.92 7.56 -6.25
N GLU A 402 10.26 8.02 -5.17
CA GLU A 402 9.82 9.42 -5.05
C GLU A 402 11.03 10.38 -5.15
N VAL A 403 12.15 10.08 -4.47
CA VAL A 403 13.38 10.89 -4.59
C VAL A 403 13.91 10.93 -6.02
N SER A 404 13.86 9.81 -6.76
CA SER A 404 14.26 9.77 -8.16
C SER A 404 13.41 10.70 -9.02
N ALA A 405 12.08 10.71 -8.82
CA ALA A 405 11.17 11.59 -9.54
C ALA A 405 11.46 13.09 -9.29
N VAL A 406 11.96 13.47 -8.11
CA VAL A 406 12.44 14.85 -7.88
C VAL A 406 13.73 15.14 -8.66
N TYR A 407 14.70 14.22 -8.70
CA TYR A 407 15.92 14.41 -9.51
C TYR A 407 15.63 14.47 -11.01
N GLU A 408 14.72 13.64 -11.50
CA GLU A 408 14.21 13.67 -12.87
C GLU A 408 13.57 15.02 -13.20
N ALA A 409 12.69 15.54 -12.34
CA ALA A 409 12.06 16.84 -12.52
C ALA A 409 13.07 18.01 -12.49
N MET A 410 14.20 17.85 -11.80
CA MET A 410 15.35 18.77 -11.84
C MET A 410 16.30 18.55 -13.03
N SER A 411 15.96 17.65 -13.96
CA SER A 411 16.79 17.21 -15.10
C SER A 411 18.15 16.60 -14.73
N GLU A 412 18.28 16.07 -13.50
CA GLU A 412 19.49 15.39 -13.03
C GLU A 412 19.38 13.87 -13.24
N HIS A 413 19.21 13.49 -14.52
CA HIS A 413 18.85 12.15 -14.97
C HIS A 413 19.85 11.06 -14.54
N GLU A 414 21.16 11.34 -14.49
CA GLU A 414 22.13 10.39 -13.93
C GLU A 414 21.96 10.14 -12.42
N GLU A 415 21.52 11.12 -11.63
CA GLU A 415 21.24 10.90 -10.20
C GLU A 415 19.92 10.17 -10.00
N ALA A 416 18.88 10.49 -10.78
CA ALA A 416 17.64 9.72 -10.83
C ALA A 416 17.91 8.23 -11.12
N LEU A 417 18.64 7.94 -12.21
CA LEU A 417 19.04 6.57 -12.57
C LEU A 417 19.87 5.87 -11.47
N LYS A 418 20.81 6.57 -10.81
CA LYS A 418 21.57 6.03 -9.67
C LYS A 418 20.70 5.76 -8.43
N VAL A 419 19.56 6.44 -8.28
CA VAL A 419 18.62 6.22 -7.18
C VAL A 419 17.67 5.06 -7.48
N LEU A 420 17.12 4.96 -8.70
CA LEU A 420 16.34 3.80 -9.14
C LEU A 420 17.15 2.50 -9.05
N GLN A 421 18.42 2.55 -9.49
CA GLN A 421 19.37 1.43 -9.34
C GLN A 421 19.72 1.07 -7.88
N LYS A 422 19.31 1.86 -6.88
CA LYS A 422 19.36 1.48 -5.46
C LYS A 422 18.03 0.88 -5.03
N ALA A 423 16.90 1.51 -5.38
CA ALA A 423 15.56 1.01 -5.10
C ALA A 423 15.36 -0.43 -5.60
N ALA A 424 15.68 -0.69 -6.87
CA ALA A 424 15.54 -2.01 -7.48
C ALA A 424 16.46 -3.10 -6.88
N LYS A 425 17.52 -2.71 -6.15
CA LYS A 425 18.45 -3.65 -5.46
C LYS A 425 18.02 -4.02 -4.04
N LEU A 426 16.92 -3.45 -3.54
CA LEU A 426 16.32 -3.79 -2.25
C LEU A 426 15.24 -4.87 -2.36
N LEU A 427 14.66 -5.02 -3.55
CA LEU A 427 13.60 -5.96 -3.87
C LEU A 427 14.19 -7.23 -4.48
N ASP A 428 13.62 -8.39 -4.17
CA ASP A 428 14.13 -9.69 -4.66
C ASP A 428 13.40 -10.22 -5.90
N GLY A 429 12.30 -9.56 -6.31
CA GLY A 429 11.47 -9.96 -7.46
C GLY A 429 10.49 -11.11 -7.16
N GLY A 430 10.31 -11.46 -5.88
CA GLY A 430 9.27 -12.38 -5.43
C GLY A 430 7.86 -11.92 -5.84
N PRO A 431 6.85 -12.81 -5.83
CA PRO A 431 5.57 -12.59 -6.52
C PRO A 431 4.86 -11.25 -6.23
N GLY A 432 4.86 -10.79 -4.97
CA GLY A 432 4.25 -9.50 -4.61
C GLY A 432 5.03 -8.26 -5.08
N GLN A 433 6.35 -8.38 -5.27
CA GLN A 433 7.24 -7.27 -5.65
C GLN A 433 7.40 -7.08 -7.17
N ARG A 434 6.87 -8.02 -7.97
CA ARG A 434 7.05 -8.04 -9.44
C ARG A 434 6.62 -6.74 -10.12
N SER A 435 5.44 -6.23 -9.77
CA SER A 435 4.89 -4.97 -10.27
C SER A 435 5.80 -3.78 -9.94
N THR A 436 6.19 -3.67 -8.67
CA THR A 436 7.09 -2.62 -8.17
C THR A 436 8.45 -2.64 -8.86
N VAL A 437 9.05 -3.83 -9.04
CA VAL A 437 10.32 -3.99 -9.76
C VAL A 437 10.16 -3.62 -11.24
N ALA A 438 9.08 -4.04 -11.91
CA ALA A 438 8.81 -3.68 -13.30
C ALA A 438 8.60 -2.16 -13.48
N GLY A 439 7.93 -1.49 -12.54
CA GLY A 439 7.78 -0.04 -12.52
C GLY A 439 9.13 0.69 -12.39
N LEU A 440 10.00 0.24 -11.49
CA LEU A 440 11.35 0.76 -11.33
C LEU A 440 12.22 0.54 -12.57
N GLU A 441 12.14 -0.65 -13.19
CA GLU A 441 12.84 -0.96 -14.44
C GLU A 441 12.32 -0.10 -15.61
N ALA A 442 11.00 0.12 -15.71
CA ALA A 442 10.44 1.02 -16.72
C ALA A 442 10.93 2.48 -16.54
N GLN A 443 10.99 2.98 -15.30
CA GLN A 443 11.58 4.30 -15.01
C GLN A 443 13.08 4.34 -15.37
N MET A 444 13.84 3.27 -15.10
CA MET A 444 15.24 3.16 -15.55
C MET A 444 15.35 3.13 -17.08
N GLY A 445 14.38 2.51 -17.78
CA GLY A 445 14.25 2.53 -19.23
C GLY A 445 14.10 3.95 -19.77
N VAL A 446 13.19 4.74 -19.20
CA VAL A 446 12.98 6.15 -19.57
C VAL A 446 14.24 6.99 -19.30
N MET A 447 14.87 6.84 -18.14
CA MET A 447 16.12 7.58 -17.84
C MET A 447 17.24 7.23 -18.83
N ASN A 448 17.41 5.95 -19.19
CA ASN A 448 18.39 5.55 -20.19
C ASN A 448 18.05 6.05 -21.61
N TYR A 449 16.77 6.13 -21.97
CA TYR A 449 16.31 6.70 -23.25
C TYR A 449 16.66 8.20 -23.35
N ILE A 450 16.35 8.97 -22.31
CA ILE A 450 16.69 10.41 -22.22
C ILE A 450 18.21 10.62 -22.29
N LEU A 451 18.99 9.72 -21.68
CA LEU A 451 20.46 9.73 -21.72
C LEU A 451 21.07 9.19 -23.03
N GLY A 452 20.25 8.90 -24.05
CA GLY A 452 20.71 8.40 -25.36
C GLY A 452 21.26 6.98 -25.36
N ARG A 453 20.95 6.18 -24.32
CA ARG A 453 21.45 4.82 -24.10
C ARG A 453 20.41 3.80 -24.52
N SER A 454 19.94 3.86 -25.76
CA SER A 454 18.80 3.10 -26.27
C SER A 454 18.91 1.57 -26.04
N GLY A 455 20.13 1.00 -26.04
CA GLY A 455 20.36 -0.41 -25.69
C GLY A 455 20.14 -0.73 -24.20
N GLU A 456 20.58 0.14 -23.28
CA GLU A 456 20.29 0.00 -21.85
C GLU A 456 18.80 0.24 -21.57
N ALA A 457 18.16 1.16 -22.31
CA ALA A 457 16.73 1.42 -22.22
C ALA A 457 15.90 0.20 -22.65
N TYR A 458 16.25 -0.42 -23.77
CA TYR A 458 15.55 -1.60 -24.31
C TYR A 458 15.57 -2.78 -23.32
N GLU A 459 16.74 -3.14 -22.78
CA GLU A 459 16.82 -4.25 -21.81
C GLU A 459 16.07 -3.93 -20.49
N CYS A 460 16.01 -2.66 -20.08
CA CYS A 460 15.19 -2.24 -18.92
C CYS A 460 13.68 -2.42 -19.21
N PHE A 461 13.17 -1.92 -20.34
CA PHE A 461 11.75 -2.08 -20.68
C PHE A 461 11.36 -3.53 -20.93
N LYS A 462 12.22 -4.31 -21.61
CA LYS A 462 12.04 -5.75 -21.81
C LYS A 462 11.95 -6.50 -20.48
N GLY A 463 12.83 -6.21 -19.53
CA GLY A 463 12.78 -6.78 -18.18
C GLY A 463 11.47 -6.47 -17.44
N ALA A 464 10.92 -5.26 -17.62
CA ALA A 464 9.61 -4.88 -17.08
C ALA A 464 8.45 -5.61 -17.78
N VAL A 465 8.46 -5.69 -19.12
CA VAL A 465 7.47 -6.41 -19.94
C VAL A 465 7.42 -7.89 -19.57
N GLU A 466 8.57 -8.55 -19.40
CA GLU A 466 8.66 -9.95 -18.99
C GLU A 466 7.98 -10.18 -17.61
N LYS A 467 8.25 -9.32 -16.63
CA LYS A 467 7.64 -9.41 -15.28
C LYS A 467 6.13 -9.15 -15.30
N LEU A 468 5.67 -8.13 -16.02
CA LEU A 468 4.25 -7.79 -16.14
C LEU A 468 3.47 -8.87 -16.91
N ARG A 469 4.10 -9.55 -17.89
CA ARG A 469 3.53 -10.75 -18.53
C ARG A 469 3.37 -11.90 -17.55
N GLU A 470 4.35 -12.16 -16.68
CA GLU A 470 4.25 -13.23 -15.67
C GLU A 470 3.26 -12.91 -14.52
N GLY A 471 2.83 -11.65 -14.35
CA GLY A 471 1.94 -11.21 -13.27
C GLY A 471 0.49 -11.72 -13.34
N GLY A 472 0.07 -12.31 -14.46
CA GLY A 472 -1.26 -12.95 -14.64
C GLY A 472 -2.44 -11.97 -14.77
N GLY A 473 -2.59 -11.02 -13.85
CA GLY A 473 -3.57 -9.93 -13.93
C GLY A 473 -3.05 -8.69 -14.67
N GLU A 474 -1.75 -8.39 -14.52
CA GLU A 474 -1.16 -7.10 -14.94
C GLU A 474 -1.03 -6.91 -16.46
N GLN A 475 -1.22 -7.98 -17.24
CA GLN A 475 -1.33 -7.96 -18.71
C GLN A 475 -2.46 -7.06 -19.24
N ARG A 476 -3.35 -6.60 -18.36
CA ARG A 476 -4.48 -5.69 -18.64
C ARG A 476 -4.39 -4.39 -17.84
N SER A 477 -3.20 -4.01 -17.41
CA SER A 477 -2.98 -2.72 -16.75
C SER A 477 -2.65 -1.63 -17.77
N VAL A 478 -3.13 -0.40 -17.49
CA VAL A 478 -2.74 0.80 -18.25
C VAL A 478 -1.20 0.96 -18.24
N LEU A 479 -0.56 0.66 -17.10
CA LEU A 479 0.89 0.64 -16.95
C LEU A 479 1.57 -0.27 -17.98
N PHE A 480 1.09 -1.51 -18.16
CA PHE A 480 1.67 -2.45 -19.13
C PHE A 480 1.52 -1.95 -20.57
N GLY A 481 0.37 -1.38 -20.93
CA GLY A 481 0.17 -0.72 -22.23
C GLY A 481 1.13 0.46 -22.45
N MET A 482 1.34 1.30 -21.44
CA MET A 482 2.30 2.41 -21.52
C MET A 482 3.76 1.92 -21.61
N VAL A 483 4.14 0.88 -20.87
CA VAL A 483 5.49 0.28 -20.91
C VAL A 483 5.79 -0.34 -22.29
N LEU A 484 4.83 -1.06 -22.89
CA LEU A 484 4.95 -1.58 -24.25
C LEU A 484 5.13 -0.45 -25.28
N ASN A 485 4.39 0.66 -25.15
CA ASN A 485 4.59 1.83 -26.00
C ASN A 485 5.97 2.48 -25.84
N GLN A 486 6.48 2.64 -24.60
CA GLN A 486 7.84 3.17 -24.40
C GLN A 486 8.90 2.21 -24.98
N MET A 487 8.73 0.89 -24.83
CA MET A 487 9.59 -0.10 -25.47
C MET A 487 9.58 0.03 -27.00
N GLY A 488 8.39 0.22 -27.61
CA GLY A 488 8.25 0.46 -29.05
C GLY A 488 8.99 1.71 -29.53
N LEU A 489 8.95 2.82 -28.77
CA LEU A 489 9.72 4.02 -29.07
C LEU A 489 11.25 3.80 -29.02
N VAL A 490 11.74 2.94 -28.11
CA VAL A 490 13.14 2.51 -28.12
C VAL A 490 13.45 1.65 -29.35
N CYS A 491 12.55 0.73 -29.74
CA CYS A 491 12.72 -0.08 -30.94
C CYS A 491 12.81 0.80 -32.22
N ILE A 492 12.08 1.92 -32.31
CA ILE A 492 12.25 2.90 -33.39
C ILE A 492 13.68 3.50 -33.40
N GLN A 493 14.22 3.92 -32.25
CA GLN A 493 15.62 4.42 -32.17
C GLN A 493 16.66 3.34 -32.53
N LEU A 494 16.35 2.06 -32.28
CA LEU A 494 17.20 0.92 -32.62
C LEU A 494 16.98 0.41 -34.06
N PHE A 495 16.14 1.09 -34.87
CA PHE A 495 15.73 0.71 -36.22
C PHE A 495 15.01 -0.65 -36.32
N ALA A 496 14.50 -1.17 -35.19
CA ALA A 496 13.72 -2.40 -35.10
C ALA A 496 12.22 -2.14 -35.38
N ILE A 497 11.92 -1.56 -36.55
CA ILE A 497 10.58 -1.02 -36.87
C ILE A 497 9.48 -2.10 -36.84
N GLU A 498 9.77 -3.31 -37.34
CA GLU A 498 8.84 -4.45 -37.26
C GLU A 498 8.52 -4.90 -35.83
N GLU A 499 9.38 -4.63 -34.87
CA GLU A 499 9.16 -4.95 -33.45
C GLU A 499 8.37 -3.83 -32.77
N ALA A 500 8.74 -2.57 -33.07
CA ALA A 500 8.01 -1.39 -32.63
C ALA A 500 6.52 -1.47 -33.03
N ALA A 501 6.21 -1.80 -34.29
CA ALA A 501 4.83 -1.97 -34.75
C ALA A 501 4.03 -2.98 -33.91
N LYS A 502 4.60 -4.16 -33.63
CA LYS A 502 3.96 -5.21 -32.81
C LYS A 502 3.74 -4.76 -31.36
N LEU A 503 4.72 -4.06 -30.78
CA LEU A 503 4.61 -3.49 -29.43
C LEU A 503 3.54 -2.39 -29.37
N PHE A 504 3.42 -1.55 -30.39
CA PHE A 504 2.37 -0.53 -30.48
C PHE A 504 0.97 -1.16 -30.74
N GLU A 505 0.87 -2.23 -31.53
CA GLU A 505 -0.40 -2.99 -31.71
C GLU A 505 -0.91 -3.55 -30.38
N GLU A 506 -0.03 -4.19 -29.60
CA GLU A 506 -0.38 -4.76 -28.30
C GLU A 506 -0.70 -3.67 -27.25
N ALA A 507 0.14 -2.63 -27.17
CA ALA A 507 -0.09 -1.46 -26.32
C ALA A 507 -1.44 -0.80 -26.61
N LYS A 508 -1.76 -0.61 -27.90
CA LYS A 508 -3.03 -0.06 -28.35
C LYS A 508 -4.20 -0.94 -27.91
N GLY A 509 -4.14 -2.25 -28.15
CA GLY A 509 -5.20 -3.19 -27.78
C GLY A 509 -5.52 -3.23 -26.28
N ILE A 510 -4.52 -2.95 -25.43
CA ILE A 510 -4.70 -2.77 -23.99
C ILE A 510 -5.34 -1.40 -23.70
N LEU A 511 -4.76 -0.30 -24.18
CA LEU A 511 -5.21 1.05 -23.83
C LEU A 511 -6.61 1.39 -24.40
N GLU A 512 -6.95 0.90 -25.60
CA GLU A 512 -8.32 0.99 -26.15
C GLU A 512 -9.36 0.30 -25.26
N LYS A 513 -8.97 -0.78 -24.56
CA LYS A 513 -9.86 -1.57 -23.70
C LYS A 513 -10.00 -0.97 -22.30
N GLU A 514 -8.89 -0.56 -21.67
CA GLU A 514 -8.90 -0.11 -20.27
C GLU A 514 -9.20 1.40 -20.12
N CYS A 515 -8.72 2.23 -21.05
CA CYS A 515 -8.92 3.69 -21.03
C CYS A 515 -9.93 4.18 -22.08
N GLY A 516 -10.23 3.36 -23.09
CA GLY A 516 -11.10 3.70 -24.21
C GLY A 516 -10.34 4.24 -25.43
N PRO A 517 -10.99 4.25 -26.62
CA PRO A 517 -10.34 4.58 -27.90
C PRO A 517 -9.96 6.06 -28.06
N CYS A 518 -10.50 6.95 -27.23
CA CYS A 518 -10.26 8.40 -27.29
C CYS A 518 -9.39 8.93 -26.14
N HIS A 519 -8.80 8.04 -25.31
CA HIS A 519 -7.88 8.47 -24.26
C HIS A 519 -6.57 9.02 -24.86
N PRO A 520 -5.94 10.07 -24.27
CA PRO A 520 -4.70 10.64 -24.80
C PRO A 520 -3.59 9.61 -25.04
N ASP A 521 -3.39 8.67 -24.10
CA ASP A 521 -2.38 7.61 -24.27
C ASP A 521 -2.70 6.69 -25.46
N THR A 522 -3.97 6.26 -25.59
CA THR A 522 -4.44 5.43 -26.70
C THR A 522 -4.21 6.11 -28.05
N LEU A 523 -4.50 7.41 -28.13
CA LEU A 523 -4.25 8.23 -29.32
C LEU A 523 -2.75 8.40 -29.60
N GLY A 524 -1.92 8.56 -28.57
CA GLY A 524 -0.47 8.58 -28.67
C GLY A 524 0.10 7.28 -29.26
N VAL A 525 -0.34 6.12 -28.77
CA VAL A 525 0.06 4.82 -29.35
C VAL A 525 -0.44 4.66 -30.78
N CYS A 526 -1.65 5.12 -31.10
CA CYS A 526 -2.14 5.11 -32.48
C CYS A 526 -1.28 5.96 -33.42
N SER A 527 -0.78 7.11 -32.95
CA SER A 527 0.15 7.95 -33.72
C SER A 527 1.50 7.26 -33.94
N ASN A 528 2.05 6.63 -32.89
CA ASN A 528 3.30 5.88 -32.96
C ASN A 528 3.20 4.66 -33.90
N LEU A 529 2.08 3.93 -33.86
CA LEU A 529 1.78 2.82 -34.76
C LEU A 529 1.66 3.28 -36.22
N ALA A 530 0.99 4.40 -36.48
CA ALA A 530 0.87 4.97 -37.81
C ALA A 530 2.24 5.35 -38.40
N ALA A 531 3.12 5.97 -37.59
CA ALA A 531 4.49 6.29 -37.98
C ALA A 531 5.35 5.03 -38.21
N ALA A 532 5.14 3.96 -37.43
CA ALA A 532 5.82 2.68 -37.64
C ALA A 532 5.40 2.01 -38.96
N TYR A 533 4.12 2.04 -39.32
CA TYR A 533 3.66 1.54 -40.62
C TYR A 533 4.14 2.42 -41.80
N ASP A 534 4.12 3.75 -41.70
CA ASP A 534 4.64 4.64 -42.75
C ASP A 534 6.14 4.39 -43.03
N ALA A 535 6.90 4.04 -41.99
CA ALA A 535 8.30 3.62 -42.10
C ALA A 535 8.50 2.19 -42.66
N MET A 536 7.44 1.38 -42.80
CA MET A 536 7.45 0.04 -43.40
C MET A 536 6.96 0.01 -44.86
N GLY A 537 6.01 0.90 -45.23
CA GLY A 537 5.48 1.08 -46.58
C GLY A 537 4.18 0.33 -46.89
#